data_AF-A0A221VX90-F1
#
_entry.id   AF-A0A221VX90-F1
#
_cell.length_a   1.000
_cell.length_b   1.000
_cell.length_c   1.000
_cell.angle_alpha   90.00
_cell.angle_beta   90.00
_cell.angle_gamma   90.00
#
_symmetry.space_group_name_H-M   'P 1'
#
loop_
_entity.id
_entity.type
_entity.pdbx_description
1 polymer ?
#
loop_
_entity_poly.entity_id
_entity_poly.type
_entity_poly.pdbx_seq_one_letter_code
_entity_poly.pdbx_strand_id
1 'polypeptide(L)'
;MSLLAIGMSHRSASLTLLERAVVGAPDTEKLLDELLRCASVDEVLLLSTCNRVEVYAMVESFHSAVEEVTGVLARHTGLDGAELTDGMYVHYAAAAVEHLFTVAAGLDSMVVGEEQILGQLRGAYTAAEAARTVGRALHELLQQALRVGKRAHSETEIGAEGASVVSEALSDAAALLGDLAGGRGLVVGAGSMGGLAAAHLRRAGIAELVIANRTADNGDRLAATTVEAGTPARSVGLDRLAVELVDADVVVVCTGSLETVVDVDTVRTALADRRPGRPLVFCDLGLPRDVDAGVAELDAVSVVDLDTLRARLRGRGDADAFAQVGTLIAAEVEHYFAAQRSASVTPTVTALRRQAAEVVDAELLRLDSRLPDLAPEVRAELSRTVRRVVDKLLHTPTVRVKQLAAGAQGVGYADALRELFNLDQQLPNAVSAAKTGLGEGARAGRDGADRRGHAEFADSSDGGGAANPSGRTAAPAMVPPEAASGAQPPTTAVLTEVTNAPTSTVAAPMQAAGETTETPEASAADERRRRGEGGSAERSPQERPDLDGGQR
;
A
#
# COMPACT_ATOMS: atom_id res chain seq x y z
N MET A 1 -0.26 12.37 -15.91
CA MET A 1 -0.18 11.87 -14.52
C MET A 1 0.47 10.51 -14.50
N SER A 2 1.49 10.35 -13.66
CA SER A 2 2.21 9.10 -13.45
C SER A 2 2.44 8.90 -11.96
N LEU A 3 2.61 7.65 -11.55
CA LEU A 3 2.92 7.32 -10.16
C LEU A 3 4.39 7.63 -9.87
N LEU A 4 4.64 8.25 -8.73
CA LEU A 4 5.94 8.50 -8.14
C LEU A 4 5.99 7.80 -6.79
N ALA A 5 6.98 6.95 -6.57
CA ALA A 5 7.27 6.38 -5.26
C ALA A 5 8.62 6.92 -4.80
N ILE A 6 8.62 7.63 -3.68
CA ILE A 6 9.82 8.21 -3.08
C ILE A 6 9.88 7.72 -1.64
N GLY A 7 11.02 7.20 -1.23
CA GLY A 7 11.14 6.75 0.15
C GLY A 7 12.48 6.15 0.46
N MET A 8 12.54 5.57 1.64
CA MET A 8 13.69 4.83 2.15
C MET A 8 13.20 3.55 2.81
N SER A 9 14.05 2.53 2.79
CA SER A 9 13.75 1.22 3.39
C SER A 9 14.94 0.68 4.14
N HIS A 10 14.74 -0.44 4.84
CA HIS A 10 15.79 -1.18 5.52
C HIS A 10 16.97 -1.63 4.64
N ARG A 11 16.81 -1.56 3.30
CA ARG A 11 17.86 -1.85 2.31
C ARG A 11 18.67 -0.62 1.93
N SER A 12 18.05 0.56 1.90
CA SER A 12 18.69 1.81 1.42
C SER A 12 19.18 2.70 2.56
N ALA A 13 18.58 2.60 3.76
CA ALA A 13 18.86 3.47 4.89
C ALA A 13 19.30 2.69 6.14
N SER A 14 20.10 3.36 6.98
CA SER A 14 20.46 2.85 8.31
C SER A 14 19.22 2.85 9.24
N LEU A 15 19.28 2.07 10.33
CA LEU A 15 18.16 2.07 11.30
C LEU A 15 17.96 3.47 11.89
N THR A 16 19.04 4.13 12.32
CA THR A 16 18.99 5.46 12.92
C THR A 16 18.35 6.50 11.99
N LEU A 17 18.58 6.38 10.67
CA LEU A 17 17.94 7.26 9.70
C LEU A 17 16.44 6.95 9.59
N LEU A 18 16.06 5.67 9.56
CA LEU A 18 14.66 5.25 9.54
C LEU A 18 13.90 5.66 10.81
N GLU A 19 14.50 5.54 11.99
CA GLU A 19 13.89 5.97 13.27
C GLU A 19 13.49 7.44 13.25
N ARG A 20 14.34 8.30 12.68
CA ARG A 20 14.06 9.72 12.51
C ARG A 20 13.05 10.01 11.40
N ALA A 21 12.93 9.11 10.43
CA ALA A 21 12.01 9.25 9.30
C ALA A 21 10.60 8.73 9.60
N VAL A 22 10.44 7.82 10.57
CA VAL A 22 9.16 7.19 10.90
C VAL A 22 8.15 8.26 11.32
N VAL A 23 7.03 8.26 10.62
CA VAL A 23 5.93 9.18 10.87
C VAL A 23 4.95 8.52 11.83
N GLY A 24 4.79 9.09 13.02
CA GLY A 24 3.82 8.65 14.01
C GLY A 24 2.38 8.97 13.61
N ALA A 25 1.43 8.23 14.18
CA ALA A 25 -0.01 8.42 13.92
C ALA A 25 -0.52 9.87 14.14
N PRO A 26 -0.06 10.64 15.15
CA PRO A 26 -0.50 12.02 15.36
C PRO A 26 -0.10 13.00 14.25
N ASP A 27 0.97 12.70 13.51
CA ASP A 27 1.52 13.59 12.48
C ASP A 27 1.24 13.12 11.05
N THR A 28 0.74 11.89 10.88
CA THR A 28 0.37 11.33 9.58
C THR A 28 -0.61 12.22 8.81
N GLU A 29 -1.68 12.70 9.45
CA GLU A 29 -2.69 13.53 8.77
C GLU A 29 -2.11 14.87 8.32
N LYS A 30 -1.31 15.52 9.17
CA LYS A 30 -0.66 16.80 8.85
C LYS A 30 0.32 16.65 7.69
N LEU A 31 1.10 15.57 7.67
CA LEU A 31 2.09 15.33 6.63
C LEU A 31 1.42 15.03 5.28
N LEU A 32 0.33 14.23 5.29
CA LEU A 32 -0.47 13.99 4.08
C LEU A 32 -1.06 15.28 3.52
N ASP A 33 -1.58 16.15 4.37
CA ASP A 33 -2.12 17.46 4.00
C ASP A 33 -1.03 18.41 3.48
N GLU A 34 0.19 18.40 4.04
CA GLU A 34 1.32 19.16 3.51
C GLU A 34 1.79 18.64 2.14
N LEU A 35 1.87 17.31 1.96
CA LEU A 35 2.22 16.69 0.68
C LEU A 35 1.20 17.00 -0.41
N LEU A 36 -0.10 16.97 -0.09
CA LEU A 36 -1.17 17.27 -1.05
C LEU A 36 -1.22 18.75 -1.47
N ARG A 37 -0.62 19.67 -0.70
CA ARG A 37 -0.50 21.09 -1.07
C ARG A 37 0.62 21.37 -2.08
N CYS A 38 1.48 20.40 -2.35
CA CYS A 38 2.54 20.54 -3.35
C CYS A 38 1.92 20.69 -4.74
N ALA A 39 2.39 21.64 -5.55
CA ALA A 39 1.77 21.96 -6.83
C ALA A 39 1.86 20.80 -7.84
N SER A 40 2.84 19.91 -7.66
CA SER A 40 3.09 18.78 -8.54
C SER A 40 2.39 17.48 -8.11
N VAL A 41 1.60 17.50 -7.02
CA VAL A 41 0.98 16.31 -6.39
C VAL A 41 -0.54 16.39 -6.44
N ASP A 42 -1.18 15.42 -7.09
CA ASP A 42 -2.65 15.34 -7.22
C ASP A 42 -3.29 14.42 -6.18
N GLU A 43 -2.62 13.31 -5.88
CA GLU A 43 -3.05 12.29 -4.92
C GLU A 43 -1.82 11.79 -4.16
N VAL A 44 -1.95 11.45 -2.89
CA VAL A 44 -0.82 10.98 -2.09
C VAL A 44 -1.22 9.91 -1.06
N LEU A 45 -0.32 8.96 -0.85
CA LEU A 45 -0.36 7.94 0.20
C LEU A 45 1.00 7.92 0.90
N LEU A 46 0.97 7.83 2.23
CA LEU A 46 2.15 7.64 3.05
C LEU A 46 2.14 6.23 3.68
N LEU A 47 3.15 5.42 3.36
CA LEU A 47 3.42 4.14 4.02
C LEU A 47 4.60 4.30 4.96
N SER A 48 4.30 4.42 6.26
CA SER A 48 5.28 4.50 7.33
C SER A 48 5.24 3.22 8.17
N THR A 49 6.35 2.49 8.23
CA THR A 49 6.54 1.27 9.02
C THR A 49 7.91 1.29 9.68
N CYS A 50 8.21 0.31 10.55
CA CYS A 50 9.55 0.14 11.13
C CYS A 50 10.66 -0.18 10.10
N ASN A 51 10.29 -0.50 8.86
CA ASN A 51 11.24 -0.94 7.83
C ASN A 51 11.23 -0.06 6.59
N ARG A 52 10.31 0.91 6.49
CA ARG A 52 10.23 1.83 5.36
C ARG A 52 9.40 3.07 5.68
N VAL A 53 9.75 4.15 5.00
CA VAL A 53 8.94 5.36 4.90
C VAL A 53 8.87 5.71 3.42
N GLU A 54 7.69 5.59 2.84
CA GLU A 54 7.44 5.77 1.41
C GLU A 54 6.24 6.67 1.17
N VAL A 55 6.41 7.61 0.25
CA VAL A 55 5.37 8.44 -0.31
C VAL A 55 5.07 7.94 -1.71
N TYR A 56 3.82 7.54 -1.94
CA TYR A 56 3.28 7.23 -3.27
C TYR A 56 2.39 8.38 -3.71
N ALA A 57 2.80 9.09 -4.76
CA ALA A 57 2.11 10.28 -5.26
C ALA A 57 1.74 10.14 -6.73
N MET A 58 0.58 10.66 -7.11
CA MET A 58 0.22 10.89 -8.51
C MET A 58 0.70 12.29 -8.90
N VAL A 59 1.52 12.36 -9.95
CA VAL A 59 2.23 13.60 -10.30
C VAL A 59 2.18 13.88 -11.80
N GLU A 60 2.22 15.17 -12.16
CA GLU A 60 2.33 15.60 -13.57
C GLU A 60 3.78 15.77 -14.03
N SER A 61 4.65 16.29 -13.16
CA SER A 61 6.07 16.56 -13.42
C SER A 61 6.95 15.77 -12.46
N PHE A 62 7.87 14.96 -13.00
CA PHE A 62 8.78 14.14 -12.20
C PHE A 62 9.71 14.99 -11.32
N HIS A 63 10.49 15.90 -11.92
CA HIS A 63 11.53 16.65 -11.20
C HIS A 63 10.94 17.55 -10.10
N SER A 64 9.87 18.29 -10.43
CA SER A 64 9.20 19.18 -9.48
C SER A 64 8.61 18.43 -8.30
N ALA A 65 7.96 17.29 -8.56
CA ALA A 65 7.41 16.47 -7.49
C ALA A 65 8.47 15.84 -6.59
N VAL A 66 9.60 15.39 -7.16
CA VAL A 66 10.72 14.85 -6.36
C VAL A 66 11.25 15.91 -5.41
N GLU A 67 11.49 17.13 -5.89
CA GLU A 67 12.00 18.24 -5.07
C GLU A 67 11.00 18.63 -3.97
N GLU A 68 9.72 18.79 -4.31
CA GLU A 68 8.67 19.18 -3.36
C GLU A 68 8.46 18.11 -2.27
N VAL A 69 8.33 16.84 -2.64
CA VAL A 69 8.12 15.72 -1.70
C VAL A 69 9.33 15.55 -0.79
N THR A 70 10.55 15.60 -1.34
CA THR A 70 11.78 15.49 -0.55
C THR A 70 11.90 16.65 0.43
N GLY A 71 11.53 17.87 0.01
CA GLY A 71 11.51 19.05 0.88
C GLY A 71 10.53 18.92 2.05
N VAL A 72 9.35 18.33 1.83
CA VAL A 72 8.38 18.05 2.89
C VAL A 72 8.94 17.02 3.89
N LEU A 73 9.52 15.93 3.39
CA LEU A 73 10.12 14.90 4.25
C LEU A 73 11.31 15.44 5.05
N ALA A 74 12.18 16.27 4.45
CA ALA A 74 13.31 16.88 5.15
C ALA A 74 12.84 17.79 6.31
N ARG A 75 11.80 18.60 6.09
CA ARG A 75 11.21 19.43 7.16
C ARG A 75 10.61 18.60 8.28
N HIS A 76 9.92 17.50 7.95
CA HIS A 76 9.32 16.62 8.95
C HIS A 76 10.38 15.93 9.82
N THR A 77 11.44 15.43 9.20
CA THR A 77 12.49 14.64 9.86
C THR A 77 13.57 15.50 10.55
N GLY A 78 13.61 16.80 10.24
CA GLY A 78 14.67 17.71 10.69
C GLY A 78 16.06 17.31 10.18
N LEU A 79 16.12 16.51 9.10
CA LEU A 79 17.35 16.09 8.43
C LEU A 79 17.75 17.12 7.37
N ASP A 80 19.06 17.23 7.11
CA ASP A 80 19.53 17.97 5.94
C ASP A 80 19.08 17.23 4.66
N GLY A 81 18.77 17.98 3.61
CA GLY A 81 18.30 17.42 2.35
C GLY A 81 19.31 16.45 1.73
N ALA A 82 20.61 16.71 1.89
CA ALA A 82 21.67 15.82 1.42
C ALA A 82 21.70 14.49 2.18
N GLU A 83 21.61 14.54 3.52
CA GLU A 83 21.59 13.34 4.38
C GLU A 83 20.37 12.46 4.10
N LEU A 84 19.23 13.08 3.81
CA LEU A 84 18.01 12.37 3.44
C LEU A 84 18.15 11.70 2.06
N THR A 85 18.70 12.42 1.07
CA THR A 85 18.81 11.94 -0.32
C THR A 85 19.69 10.71 -0.44
N ASP A 86 20.77 10.60 0.34
CA ASP A 86 21.69 9.46 0.32
C ASP A 86 21.02 8.12 0.69
N GLY A 87 19.97 8.16 1.53
CA GLY A 87 19.21 6.97 1.94
C GLY A 87 17.93 6.72 1.12
N MET A 88 17.58 7.65 0.21
CA MET A 88 16.34 7.62 -0.54
C MET A 88 16.50 6.95 -1.91
N TYR A 89 15.44 6.28 -2.34
CA TYR A 89 15.27 5.84 -3.71
C TYR A 89 14.02 6.48 -4.31
N VAL A 90 13.99 6.48 -5.64
CA VAL A 90 12.89 7.03 -6.42
C VAL A 90 12.52 6.05 -7.52
N HIS A 91 11.24 5.69 -7.58
CA HIS A 91 10.66 4.94 -8.69
C HIS A 91 9.59 5.78 -9.37
N TYR A 92 9.48 5.63 -10.69
CA TYR A 92 8.54 6.40 -11.51
C TYR A 92 7.78 5.52 -12.49
N ALA A 93 6.51 5.87 -12.73
CA ALA A 93 5.58 5.18 -13.63
C ALA A 93 5.56 3.66 -13.37
N ALA A 94 5.98 2.85 -14.34
CA ALA A 94 5.92 1.40 -14.23
C ALA A 94 6.77 0.83 -13.09
N ALA A 95 7.96 1.39 -12.86
CA ALA A 95 8.81 0.96 -11.76
C ALA A 95 8.18 1.24 -10.40
N ALA A 96 7.40 2.32 -10.26
CA ALA A 96 6.71 2.64 -9.01
C ALA A 96 5.54 1.67 -8.74
N VAL A 97 4.83 1.25 -9.79
CA VAL A 97 3.75 0.25 -9.68
C VAL A 97 4.33 -1.12 -9.31
N GLU A 98 5.40 -1.52 -9.98
CA GLU A 98 6.13 -2.75 -9.69
C GLU A 98 6.66 -2.76 -8.24
N HIS A 99 7.25 -1.65 -7.79
CA HIS A 99 7.71 -1.48 -6.41
C HIS A 99 6.55 -1.66 -5.41
N LEU A 100 5.42 -0.97 -5.62
CA LEU A 100 4.25 -1.10 -4.74
C LEU A 100 3.75 -2.55 -4.66
N PHE A 101 3.70 -3.27 -5.78
CA PHE A 101 3.28 -4.68 -5.81
C PHE A 101 4.30 -5.59 -5.11
N THR A 102 5.59 -5.31 -5.27
CA THR A 102 6.71 -5.99 -4.60
C THR A 102 6.63 -5.81 -3.08
N VAL A 103 6.36 -4.58 -2.62
CA VAL A 103 6.14 -4.26 -1.20
C VAL A 103 4.88 -4.96 -0.69
N ALA A 104 3.76 -4.91 -1.41
CA ALA A 104 2.52 -5.55 -1.02
C ALA A 104 2.63 -7.08 -0.93
N ALA A 105 3.47 -7.70 -1.76
CA ALA A 105 3.79 -9.13 -1.73
C ALA A 105 4.81 -9.51 -0.63
N GLY A 106 5.39 -8.54 0.08
CA GLY A 106 6.37 -8.80 1.13
C GLY A 106 7.74 -9.25 0.63
N LEU A 107 8.04 -9.11 -0.66
CA LEU A 107 9.37 -9.43 -1.21
C LEU A 107 10.44 -8.45 -0.76
N ASP A 108 10.04 -7.19 -0.53
CA ASP A 108 10.92 -6.16 0.01
C ASP A 108 10.84 -6.05 1.54
N SER A 109 10.21 -7.01 2.23
CA SER A 109 10.23 -7.03 3.69
C SER A 109 11.55 -7.56 4.25
N MET A 110 11.86 -7.19 5.51
CA MET A 110 13.04 -7.71 6.21
C MET A 110 12.96 -9.22 6.36
N VAL A 111 11.75 -9.72 6.65
CA VAL A 111 11.44 -11.14 6.53
C VAL A 111 10.54 -11.30 5.33
N VAL A 112 11.09 -12.00 4.34
CA VAL A 112 10.48 -12.17 3.04
C VAL A 112 9.19 -12.94 3.22
N GLY A 113 8.10 -12.42 2.64
CA GLY A 113 6.80 -13.07 2.71
C GLY A 113 5.99 -12.80 3.96
N GLU A 114 6.40 -11.89 4.85
CA GLU A 114 5.56 -11.52 5.99
C GLU A 114 4.21 -10.93 5.52
N GLU A 115 3.11 -11.40 6.08
CA GLU A 115 1.76 -10.87 5.76
C GLU A 115 1.51 -9.47 6.36
N GLN A 116 2.37 -9.03 7.27
CA GLN A 116 2.16 -7.81 8.03
C GLN A 116 2.20 -6.55 7.16
N ILE A 117 3.10 -6.50 6.18
CA ILE A 117 3.23 -5.33 5.29
C ILE A 117 1.95 -5.09 4.49
N LEU A 118 1.25 -6.15 4.09
CA LEU A 118 -0.04 -6.06 3.41
C LEU A 118 -1.12 -5.45 4.31
N GLY A 119 -1.09 -5.78 5.60
CA GLY A 119 -1.95 -5.16 6.62
C GLY A 119 -1.61 -3.68 6.86
N GLN A 120 -0.32 -3.34 6.92
CA GLN A 120 0.16 -1.97 7.07
C GLN A 120 -0.20 -1.10 5.86
N LEU A 121 -0.05 -1.62 4.64
CA LEU A 121 -0.47 -0.95 3.41
C LEU A 121 -1.99 -0.67 3.42
N ARG A 122 -2.80 -1.62 3.91
CA ARG A 122 -4.24 -1.41 4.09
C ARG A 122 -4.53 -0.31 5.10
N GLY A 123 -3.81 -0.28 6.23
CA GLY A 123 -3.92 0.77 7.23
C GLY A 123 -3.55 2.15 6.68
N ALA A 124 -2.45 2.26 5.96
CA ALA A 124 -2.02 3.47 5.26
C ALA A 124 -3.09 3.95 4.28
N TYR A 125 -3.66 3.03 3.49
CA TYR A 125 -4.75 3.34 2.58
C TYR A 125 -5.98 3.89 3.31
N THR A 126 -6.41 3.26 4.42
CA THR A 126 -7.55 3.76 5.22
C THR A 126 -7.26 5.14 5.83
N ALA A 127 -6.05 5.39 6.31
CA ALA A 127 -5.66 6.70 6.83
C ALA A 127 -5.68 7.79 5.74
N ALA A 128 -5.15 7.48 4.55
CA ALA A 128 -5.14 8.41 3.43
C ALA A 128 -6.55 8.67 2.85
N GLU A 129 -7.42 7.66 2.84
CA GLU A 129 -8.84 7.81 2.50
C GLU A 129 -9.58 8.72 3.50
N ALA A 130 -9.35 8.53 4.81
CA ALA A 130 -9.92 9.39 5.85
C ALA A 130 -9.43 10.85 5.72
N ALA A 131 -8.16 11.04 5.38
CA ALA A 131 -7.56 12.35 5.10
C ALA A 131 -7.96 12.93 3.72
N ARG A 132 -8.69 12.18 2.89
CA ARG A 132 -9.10 12.56 1.52
C ARG A 132 -7.93 12.93 0.61
N THR A 133 -6.82 12.20 0.77
CA THR A 133 -5.58 12.41 -0.01
C THR A 133 -5.41 11.39 -1.13
N VAL A 134 -6.17 10.30 -1.10
CA VAL A 134 -6.26 9.31 -2.19
C VAL A 134 -7.44 9.67 -3.10
N GLY A 135 -7.16 9.83 -4.39
CA GLY A 135 -8.17 9.98 -5.42
C GLY A 135 -8.43 8.66 -6.15
N ARG A 136 -8.96 8.74 -7.37
CA ARG A 136 -9.38 7.56 -8.12
C ARG A 136 -8.18 6.71 -8.55
N ALA A 137 -7.07 7.34 -8.95
CA ALA A 137 -5.93 6.62 -9.52
C ALA A 137 -5.22 5.78 -8.46
N LEU A 138 -4.89 6.37 -7.30
CA LEU A 138 -4.31 5.64 -6.17
C LEU A 138 -5.29 4.63 -5.58
N HIS A 139 -6.60 4.95 -5.51
CA HIS A 139 -7.59 3.98 -5.03
C HIS A 139 -7.57 2.70 -5.88
N GLU A 140 -7.71 2.82 -7.21
CA GLU A 140 -7.72 1.66 -8.11
C GLU A 140 -6.39 0.87 -8.02
N LEU A 141 -5.25 1.56 -7.96
CA LEU A 141 -3.94 0.95 -7.83
C LEU A 141 -3.76 0.20 -6.49
N LEU A 142 -4.18 0.80 -5.37
CA LEU A 142 -4.05 0.18 -4.04
C LEU A 142 -4.96 -1.03 -3.89
N GLN A 143 -6.16 -1.00 -4.45
CA GLN A 143 -7.00 -2.19 -4.51
C GLN A 143 -6.34 -3.32 -5.31
N GLN A 144 -5.62 -2.99 -6.40
CA GLN A 144 -4.85 -3.98 -7.14
C GLN A 144 -3.66 -4.49 -6.31
N ALA A 145 -2.86 -3.61 -5.70
CA ALA A 145 -1.72 -3.98 -4.86
C ALA A 145 -2.14 -4.92 -3.71
N LEU A 146 -3.25 -4.62 -3.04
CA LEU A 146 -3.79 -5.47 -1.97
C LEU A 146 -4.26 -6.83 -2.49
N ARG A 147 -4.77 -6.93 -3.72
CA ARG A 147 -5.12 -8.21 -4.35
C ARG A 147 -3.88 -9.00 -4.74
N VAL A 148 -2.88 -8.35 -5.33
CA VAL A 148 -1.61 -8.96 -5.73
C VAL A 148 -0.90 -9.55 -4.52
N GLY A 149 -0.79 -8.79 -3.42
CA GLY A 149 -0.19 -9.30 -2.19
C GLY A 149 -0.92 -10.54 -1.65
N LYS A 150 -2.26 -10.51 -1.55
CA LYS A 150 -3.03 -11.71 -1.14
C LYS A 150 -2.76 -12.93 -2.02
N ARG A 151 -2.70 -12.72 -3.34
CA ARG A 151 -2.44 -13.80 -4.30
C ARG A 151 -1.03 -14.35 -4.17
N ALA A 152 -0.02 -13.49 -4.01
CA ALA A 152 1.36 -13.92 -3.78
C ALA A 152 1.44 -14.85 -2.55
N HIS A 153 0.82 -14.48 -1.43
CA HIS A 153 0.79 -15.31 -0.22
C HIS A 153 -0.02 -16.61 -0.35
N SER A 154 -1.11 -16.61 -1.12
CA SER A 154 -1.96 -17.80 -1.26
C SER A 154 -1.53 -18.76 -2.38
N GLU A 155 -0.84 -18.26 -3.41
CA GLU A 155 -0.48 -19.00 -4.62
C GLU A 155 0.99 -19.44 -4.63
N THR A 156 1.82 -18.96 -3.69
CA THR A 156 3.27 -19.26 -3.66
C THR A 156 3.76 -19.71 -2.29
N GLU A 157 4.92 -20.36 -2.27
CA GLU A 157 5.54 -20.91 -1.05
C GLU A 157 6.09 -19.82 -0.11
N ILE A 158 6.16 -18.56 -0.57
CA ILE A 158 6.55 -17.41 0.26
C ILE A 158 5.64 -17.22 1.48
N GLY A 159 4.37 -17.62 1.41
CA GLY A 159 3.46 -17.59 2.56
C GLY A 159 3.64 -18.75 3.55
N ALA A 160 4.30 -19.84 3.15
CA ALA A 160 4.41 -21.06 3.94
C ALA A 160 5.68 -21.11 4.82
N GLU A 161 6.74 -20.40 4.43
CA GLU A 161 8.03 -20.40 5.12
C GLU A 161 8.16 -19.36 6.25
N GLY A 162 7.04 -18.84 6.76
CA GLY A 162 6.95 -17.67 7.65
C GLY A 162 7.81 -17.71 8.91
N ALA A 163 9.11 -17.49 8.77
CA ALA A 163 9.86 -16.76 9.75
C ALA A 163 9.17 -15.40 9.89
N SER A 164 8.89 -14.98 11.10
CA SER A 164 8.57 -13.59 11.41
C SER A 164 9.67 -13.08 12.32
N VAL A 165 9.89 -11.76 12.34
CA VAL A 165 10.82 -11.15 13.30
C VAL A 165 10.48 -11.60 14.72
N VAL A 166 9.18 -11.74 15.02
CA VAL A 166 8.66 -12.25 16.28
C VAL A 166 9.08 -13.70 16.55
N SER A 167 8.94 -14.62 15.58
CA SER A 167 9.30 -16.03 15.79
C SER A 167 10.80 -16.20 16.02
N GLU A 168 11.61 -15.42 15.31
CA GLU A 168 13.07 -15.42 15.45
C GLU A 168 13.52 -14.83 16.78
N ALA A 169 12.91 -13.72 17.21
CA ALA A 169 13.14 -13.14 18.53
C ALA A 169 12.81 -14.14 19.66
N LEU A 170 11.66 -14.81 19.53
CA LEU A 170 11.24 -15.82 20.50
C LEU A 170 12.09 -17.09 20.46
N SER A 171 12.65 -17.45 19.30
CA SER A 171 13.63 -18.53 19.20
C SER A 171 14.92 -18.20 19.94
N ASP A 172 15.40 -16.96 19.83
CA ASP A 172 16.56 -16.50 20.60
C ASP A 172 16.25 -16.47 22.10
N ALA A 173 15.07 -15.99 22.48
CA ALA A 173 14.63 -16.02 23.87
C ALA A 173 14.53 -17.45 24.42
N ALA A 174 14.00 -18.39 23.63
CA ALA A 174 13.95 -19.81 23.99
C ALA A 174 15.36 -20.38 24.19
N ALA A 175 16.32 -20.03 23.33
CA ALA A 175 17.70 -20.48 23.47
C ALA A 175 18.38 -19.96 24.76
N LEU A 176 18.07 -18.74 25.17
CA LEU A 176 18.57 -18.14 26.42
C LEU A 176 17.88 -18.69 27.67
N LEU A 177 16.59 -19.01 27.58
CA LEU A 177 15.78 -19.54 28.69
C LEU A 177 15.79 -21.08 28.78
N GLY A 178 16.28 -21.76 27.74
CA GLY A 178 16.20 -23.21 27.55
C GLY A 178 14.93 -23.66 26.80
N ASP A 179 13.77 -23.15 27.22
CA ASP A 179 12.46 -23.33 26.58
C ASP A 179 11.52 -22.18 27.01
N LEU A 180 10.49 -21.90 26.23
CA LEU A 180 9.40 -20.98 26.60
C LEU A 180 8.19 -21.73 27.19
N ALA A 181 8.07 -23.04 26.95
CA ALA A 181 6.93 -23.81 27.42
C ALA A 181 6.81 -23.77 28.95
N GLY A 182 5.62 -23.46 29.44
CA GLY A 182 5.35 -23.35 30.89
C GLY A 182 5.83 -22.05 31.54
N GLY A 183 6.55 -21.17 30.83
CA GLY A 183 7.00 -19.86 31.34
C GLY A 183 5.87 -18.83 31.41
N ARG A 184 6.19 -17.62 31.89
CA ARG A 184 5.29 -16.46 31.88
C ARG A 184 5.72 -15.44 30.84
N GLY A 185 4.80 -15.06 29.95
CA GLY A 185 5.04 -14.07 28.91
C GLY A 185 4.42 -12.72 29.28
N LEU A 186 5.11 -11.64 28.94
CA LEU A 186 4.57 -10.28 28.98
C LEU A 186 4.67 -9.66 27.58
N VAL A 187 3.58 -9.12 27.08
CA VAL A 187 3.55 -8.34 25.83
C VAL A 187 3.25 -6.90 26.18
N VAL A 188 4.16 -6.00 25.85
CA VAL A 188 4.01 -4.55 26.02
C VAL A 188 3.66 -3.96 24.67
N GLY A 189 2.40 -3.55 24.52
CA GLY A 189 1.81 -3.09 23.26
C GLY A 189 0.79 -4.08 22.69
N ALA A 190 -0.41 -3.60 22.35
CA ALA A 190 -1.50 -4.41 21.81
C ALA A 190 -1.84 -4.07 20.34
N GLY A 191 -0.81 -3.71 19.57
CA GLY A 191 -0.91 -3.48 18.11
C GLY A 191 -0.88 -4.79 17.30
N SER A 192 -0.71 -4.68 15.99
CA SER A 192 -0.56 -5.85 15.11
C SER A 192 0.62 -6.75 15.52
N MET A 193 1.76 -6.15 15.87
CA MET A 193 2.95 -6.85 16.38
C MET A 193 2.68 -7.53 17.72
N GLY A 194 1.97 -6.86 18.64
CA GLY A 194 1.58 -7.46 19.92
C GLY A 194 0.65 -8.67 19.75
N GLY A 195 -0.28 -8.59 18.80
CA GLY A 195 -1.13 -9.72 18.42
C GLY A 195 -0.34 -10.91 17.87
N LEU A 196 0.65 -10.63 17.02
CA LEU A 196 1.56 -11.64 16.47
C LEU A 196 2.42 -12.28 17.59
N ALA A 197 3.00 -11.45 18.47
CA ALA A 197 3.75 -11.88 19.64
C ALA A 197 2.94 -12.80 20.55
N ALA A 198 1.71 -12.41 20.89
CA ALA A 198 0.80 -13.23 21.68
C ALA A 198 0.51 -14.58 21.00
N ALA A 199 0.28 -14.58 19.68
CA ALA A 199 0.04 -15.81 18.93
C ALA A 199 1.27 -16.75 18.90
N HIS A 200 2.48 -16.21 18.75
CA HIS A 200 3.70 -17.03 18.78
C HIS A 200 4.05 -17.53 20.19
N LEU A 201 3.91 -16.70 21.23
CA LEU A 201 4.10 -17.12 22.63
C LEU A 201 3.12 -18.23 23.01
N ARG A 202 1.87 -18.15 22.56
CA ARG A 202 0.90 -19.26 22.70
C ARG A 202 1.38 -20.53 22.04
N ARG A 203 1.83 -20.47 20.78
CA ARG A 203 2.32 -21.66 20.05
C ARG A 203 3.57 -22.24 20.71
N ALA A 204 4.38 -21.41 21.37
CA ALA A 204 5.53 -21.82 22.15
C ALA A 204 5.16 -22.42 23.53
N GLY A 205 3.87 -22.44 23.91
CA GLY A 205 3.39 -23.13 25.10
C GLY A 205 3.54 -22.35 26.40
N ILE A 206 3.57 -21.01 26.36
CA ILE A 206 3.61 -20.15 27.56
C ILE A 206 2.42 -20.47 28.49
N ALA A 207 2.65 -20.51 29.81
CA ALA A 207 1.61 -20.87 30.79
C ALA A 207 0.60 -19.74 31.02
N GLU A 208 1.06 -18.49 30.99
CA GLU A 208 0.26 -17.28 31.19
C GLU A 208 0.82 -16.14 30.34
N LEU A 209 -0.06 -15.30 29.81
CA LEU A 209 0.30 -14.09 29.08
C LEU A 209 -0.29 -12.84 29.74
N VAL A 210 0.56 -11.87 30.07
CA VAL A 210 0.11 -10.54 30.50
C VAL A 210 0.27 -9.55 29.35
N ILE A 211 -0.72 -8.71 29.10
CA ILE A 211 -0.69 -7.69 28.05
C ILE A 211 -0.71 -6.31 28.71
N ALA A 212 0.43 -5.64 28.72
CA ALA A 212 0.54 -4.27 29.19
C ALA A 212 0.30 -3.32 28.03
N ASN A 213 -0.67 -2.41 28.13
CA ASN A 213 -0.96 -1.48 27.05
C ASN A 213 -1.42 -0.12 27.55
N ARG A 214 -1.13 0.94 26.78
CA ARG A 214 -1.56 2.31 27.08
C ARG A 214 -3.07 2.49 26.99
N THR A 215 -3.69 1.88 25.97
CA THR A 215 -5.15 1.94 25.76
C THR A 215 -5.76 0.65 26.27
N ALA A 216 -6.51 0.72 27.38
CA ALA A 216 -7.10 -0.45 28.05
C ALA A 216 -7.88 -1.35 27.07
N ASP A 217 -8.82 -0.78 26.30
CA ASP A 217 -9.65 -1.50 25.34
C ASP A 217 -8.85 -2.37 24.34
N ASN A 218 -7.69 -1.90 23.90
CA ASN A 218 -6.84 -2.66 22.98
C ASN A 218 -6.16 -3.82 23.69
N GLY A 219 -5.69 -3.61 24.92
CA GLY A 219 -5.11 -4.67 25.75
C GLY A 219 -6.15 -5.73 26.11
N ASP A 220 -7.33 -5.30 26.55
CA ASP A 220 -8.46 -6.17 26.91
C ASP A 220 -8.89 -7.05 25.73
N ARG A 221 -9.00 -6.45 24.54
CA ARG A 221 -9.35 -7.18 23.32
C ARG A 221 -8.32 -8.27 22.99
N LEU A 222 -7.03 -7.94 23.05
CA LEU A 222 -5.97 -8.92 22.76
C LEU A 222 -5.91 -10.03 23.83
N ALA A 223 -6.13 -9.69 25.10
CA ALA A 223 -6.21 -10.66 26.18
C ALA A 223 -7.39 -11.62 25.97
N ALA A 224 -8.58 -11.10 25.65
CA ALA A 224 -9.76 -11.90 25.36
C ALA A 224 -9.53 -12.88 24.20
N THR A 225 -8.99 -12.40 23.07
CA THR A 225 -8.65 -13.28 21.93
C THR A 225 -7.61 -14.35 22.29
N THR A 226 -6.67 -14.03 23.19
CA THR A 226 -5.67 -15.00 23.66
C THR A 226 -6.28 -16.08 24.54
N VAL A 227 -7.22 -15.70 25.42
CA VAL A 227 -8.00 -16.62 26.26
C VAL A 227 -8.89 -17.51 25.42
N GLU A 228 -9.60 -16.95 24.43
CA GLU A 228 -10.42 -17.71 23.48
C GLU A 228 -9.60 -18.75 22.71
N ALA A 229 -8.34 -18.44 22.43
CA ALA A 229 -7.40 -19.35 21.78
C ALA A 229 -6.76 -20.38 22.74
N GLY A 230 -7.13 -20.40 24.03
CA GLY A 230 -6.76 -21.44 24.99
C GLY A 230 -5.58 -21.15 25.92
N THR A 231 -5.06 -19.92 25.93
CA THR A 231 -3.96 -19.52 26.85
C THR A 231 -4.48 -18.53 27.88
N PRO A 232 -4.29 -18.77 29.20
CA PRO A 232 -4.63 -17.79 30.22
C PRO A 232 -3.97 -16.44 29.93
N ALA A 233 -4.77 -15.38 29.84
CA ALA A 233 -4.25 -14.04 29.60
C ALA A 233 -5.07 -12.97 30.32
N ARG A 234 -4.38 -11.87 30.67
CA ARG A 234 -4.99 -10.67 31.25
C ARG A 234 -4.30 -9.41 30.76
N SER A 235 -5.03 -8.30 30.77
CA SER A 235 -4.51 -6.98 30.44
C SER A 235 -4.19 -6.18 31.70
N VAL A 236 -3.21 -5.29 31.60
CA VAL A 236 -2.87 -4.31 32.64
C VAL A 236 -2.50 -2.96 32.00
N GLY A 237 -2.58 -1.89 32.79
CA GLY A 237 -2.01 -0.60 32.43
C GLY A 237 -0.48 -0.62 32.50
N LEU A 238 0.17 0.29 31.76
CA LEU A 238 1.63 0.45 31.75
C LEU A 238 2.19 0.83 33.14
N ASP A 239 1.38 1.44 34.00
CA ASP A 239 1.73 1.76 35.39
C ASP A 239 2.02 0.51 36.25
N ARG A 240 1.56 -0.67 35.81
CA ARG A 240 1.79 -1.95 36.49
C ARG A 240 3.02 -2.69 35.97
N LEU A 241 3.74 -2.14 34.98
CA LEU A 241 4.82 -2.82 34.28
C LEU A 241 5.88 -3.39 35.22
N ALA A 242 6.37 -2.60 36.19
CA ALA A 242 7.37 -3.06 37.18
C ALA A 242 6.90 -4.29 37.97
N VAL A 243 5.61 -4.36 38.32
CA VAL A 243 5.05 -5.48 39.08
C VAL A 243 4.99 -6.75 38.23
N GLU A 244 4.62 -6.61 36.95
CA GLU A 244 4.50 -7.75 36.04
C GLU A 244 5.86 -8.32 35.62
N LEU A 245 6.88 -7.46 35.53
CA LEU A 245 8.26 -7.86 35.24
C LEU A 245 8.87 -8.77 36.31
N VAL A 246 8.36 -8.76 37.54
CA VAL A 246 8.88 -9.61 38.63
C VAL A 246 8.74 -11.10 38.27
N ASP A 247 7.64 -11.48 37.64
CA ASP A 247 7.31 -12.88 37.37
C ASP A 247 7.52 -13.32 35.92
N ALA A 248 7.60 -12.38 34.97
CA ALA A 248 7.75 -12.64 33.54
C ALA A 248 9.10 -13.29 33.22
N ASP A 249 9.14 -14.30 32.35
CA ASP A 249 10.39 -14.90 31.85
C ASP A 249 10.83 -14.23 30.54
N VAL A 250 9.86 -13.97 29.66
CA VAL A 250 10.05 -13.32 28.36
C VAL A 250 9.12 -12.13 28.24
N VAL A 251 9.66 -11.00 27.76
CA VAL A 251 8.95 -9.75 27.56
C VAL A 251 9.08 -9.34 26.09
N VAL A 252 7.98 -9.22 25.37
CA VAL A 252 7.98 -8.69 24.00
C VAL A 252 7.48 -7.26 24.01
N VAL A 253 8.28 -6.33 23.54
CA VAL A 253 7.98 -4.89 23.56
C VAL A 253 7.78 -4.41 22.12
N CYS A 254 6.62 -3.80 21.84
CA CYS A 254 6.22 -3.39 20.48
C CYS A 254 5.12 -2.30 20.50
N THR A 255 5.39 -1.18 21.16
CA THR A 255 4.39 -0.17 21.50
C THR A 255 4.17 0.90 20.44
N GLY A 256 5.08 1.01 19.46
CA GLY A 256 5.05 2.06 18.44
C GLY A 256 5.19 3.47 19.02
N SER A 257 5.75 3.58 20.22
CA SER A 257 6.06 4.84 20.88
C SER A 257 7.28 5.49 20.23
N LEU A 258 7.33 6.83 20.26
CA LEU A 258 8.53 7.58 19.85
C LEU A 258 9.55 7.68 21.00
N GLU A 259 9.13 7.35 22.22
CA GLU A 259 9.96 7.35 23.44
C GLU A 259 10.06 5.93 24.00
N THR A 260 11.15 5.64 24.71
CA THR A 260 11.34 4.38 25.45
C THR A 260 10.23 4.18 26.47
N VAL A 261 9.55 3.03 26.42
CA VAL A 261 8.48 2.65 27.35
C VAL A 261 9.02 1.85 28.54
N VAL A 262 10.14 1.15 28.35
CA VAL A 262 10.79 0.36 29.40
C VAL A 262 12.13 1.01 29.75
N ASP A 263 12.14 1.76 30.86
CA ASP A 263 13.36 2.38 31.39
C ASP A 263 14.14 1.46 32.35
N VAL A 264 15.40 1.80 32.61
CA VAL A 264 16.30 1.03 33.47
C VAL A 264 15.78 0.95 34.91
N ASP A 265 15.15 2.00 35.42
CA ASP A 265 14.69 2.09 36.80
C ASP A 265 13.47 1.17 37.06
N THR A 266 12.58 1.05 36.08
CA THR A 266 11.44 0.14 36.08
C THR A 266 11.93 -1.31 36.15
N VAL A 267 12.91 -1.67 35.32
CA VAL A 267 13.50 -3.02 35.33
C VAL A 267 14.26 -3.27 36.63
N ARG A 268 15.04 -2.32 37.11
CA ARG A 268 15.77 -2.44 38.39
C ARG A 268 14.83 -2.64 39.57
N THR A 269 13.70 -1.95 39.58
CA THR A 269 12.64 -2.12 40.60
C THR A 269 12.10 -3.54 40.56
N ALA A 270 11.81 -4.08 39.37
CA ALA A 270 11.34 -5.45 39.23
C ALA A 270 12.38 -6.50 39.66
N LEU A 271 13.66 -6.28 39.31
CA LEU A 271 14.75 -7.18 39.66
C LEU A 271 14.98 -7.28 41.18
N ALA A 272 14.70 -6.21 41.94
CA ALA A 272 14.84 -6.22 43.40
C ALA A 272 13.91 -7.23 44.08
N ASP A 273 12.71 -7.43 43.52
CA ASP A 273 11.70 -8.36 44.05
C ASP A 273 11.71 -9.73 43.35
N ARG A 274 12.53 -9.89 42.30
CA ARG A 274 12.63 -11.12 41.50
C ARG A 274 13.43 -12.19 42.22
N ARG A 275 13.07 -13.46 42.00
CA ARG A 275 13.85 -14.60 42.52
C ARG A 275 15.26 -14.60 41.91
N PRO A 276 16.33 -14.70 42.73
CA PRO A 276 17.70 -14.71 42.23
C PRO A 276 17.94 -15.84 41.23
N GLY A 277 18.68 -15.55 40.17
CA GLY A 277 19.10 -16.53 39.16
C GLY A 277 18.05 -16.90 38.10
N ARG A 278 16.86 -16.29 38.12
CA ARG A 278 15.91 -16.42 36.99
C ARG A 278 16.22 -15.38 35.91
N PRO A 279 16.68 -15.80 34.71
CA PRO A 279 16.89 -14.87 33.60
C PRO A 279 15.59 -14.14 33.21
N LEU A 280 15.73 -12.93 32.71
CA LEU A 280 14.66 -12.13 32.13
C LEU A 280 15.09 -11.73 30.72
N VAL A 281 14.33 -12.15 29.70
CA VAL A 281 14.67 -11.85 28.31
C VAL A 281 13.67 -10.86 27.73
N PHE A 282 14.17 -9.73 27.25
CA PHE A 282 13.42 -8.76 26.46
C PHE A 282 13.61 -9.04 24.97
N CYS A 283 12.53 -9.02 24.21
CA CYS A 283 12.51 -8.94 22.75
C CYS A 283 12.01 -7.54 22.40
N ASP A 284 12.92 -6.60 22.11
CA ASP A 284 12.57 -5.24 21.71
C ASP A 284 12.35 -5.19 20.20
N LEU A 285 11.07 -5.15 19.80
CA LEU A 285 10.62 -5.16 18.42
C LEU A 285 10.03 -3.80 17.99
N GLY A 286 10.20 -2.76 18.80
CA GLY A 286 9.76 -1.40 18.52
C GLY A 286 10.65 -0.67 17.50
N LEU A 287 10.06 0.29 16.78
CA LEU A 287 10.85 1.34 16.11
C LEU A 287 10.14 2.71 16.21
N PRO A 288 10.75 3.72 16.86
CA PRO A 288 12.00 3.69 17.63
C PRO A 288 12.04 2.63 18.75
N ARG A 289 13.25 2.32 19.26
CA ARG A 289 13.43 1.32 20.35
C ARG A 289 12.52 1.63 21.54
N ASP A 290 11.79 0.62 22.02
CA ASP A 290 10.91 0.79 23.17
C ASP A 290 11.64 0.54 24.50
N VAL A 291 12.81 -0.13 24.48
CA VAL A 291 13.60 -0.46 25.66
C VAL A 291 14.85 0.41 25.73
N ASP A 292 15.10 1.01 26.89
CA ASP A 292 16.33 1.76 27.14
C ASP A 292 17.57 0.86 26.99
N ALA A 293 18.60 1.33 26.28
CA ALA A 293 19.82 0.58 26.02
C ALA A 293 20.54 0.12 27.31
N GLY A 294 20.42 0.88 28.40
CA GLY A 294 21.01 0.54 29.70
C GLY A 294 20.36 -0.69 30.37
N VAL A 295 19.19 -1.14 29.89
CA VAL A 295 18.54 -2.37 30.39
C VAL A 295 19.39 -3.61 30.10
N ALA A 296 20.12 -3.62 28.98
CA ALA A 296 20.99 -4.73 28.60
C ALA A 296 22.23 -4.86 29.52
N GLU A 297 22.55 -3.83 30.30
CA GLU A 297 23.68 -3.83 31.25
C GLU A 297 23.31 -4.41 32.62
N LEU A 298 22.02 -4.69 32.88
CA LEU A 298 21.55 -5.22 34.15
C LEU A 298 21.84 -6.73 34.29
N ASP A 299 22.20 -7.14 35.51
CA ASP A 299 22.45 -8.54 35.83
C ASP A 299 21.19 -9.40 35.60
N ALA A 300 21.40 -10.59 35.03
CA ALA A 300 20.34 -11.56 34.68
C ALA A 300 19.30 -11.07 33.65
N VAL A 301 19.56 -9.95 32.97
CA VAL A 301 18.75 -9.46 31.86
C VAL A 301 19.46 -9.75 30.53
N SER A 302 18.68 -10.09 29.50
CA SER A 302 19.17 -10.17 28.13
C SER A 302 18.19 -9.46 27.22
N VAL A 303 18.71 -8.69 26.26
CA VAL A 303 17.89 -7.97 25.27
C VAL A 303 18.19 -8.52 23.90
N VAL A 304 17.18 -9.09 23.26
CA VAL A 304 17.16 -9.42 21.84
C VAL A 304 16.60 -8.19 21.13
N ASP A 305 17.47 -7.42 20.50
CA ASP A 305 17.07 -6.21 19.80
C ASP A 305 16.70 -6.46 18.34
N LEU A 306 15.82 -5.61 17.81
CA LEU A 306 15.38 -5.66 16.43
C LEU A 306 16.57 -5.62 15.46
N ASP A 307 17.57 -4.77 15.72
CA ASP A 307 18.77 -4.59 14.88
C ASP A 307 19.52 -5.89 14.59
N THR A 308 19.82 -6.64 15.65
CA THR A 308 20.55 -7.91 15.59
C THR A 308 19.74 -8.93 14.79
N LEU A 309 18.42 -8.95 14.99
CA LEU A 309 17.52 -9.79 14.20
C LEU A 309 17.54 -9.38 12.72
N ARG A 310 17.50 -8.09 12.38
CA ARG A 310 17.57 -7.62 10.96
C ARG A 310 18.86 -8.10 10.32
N ALA A 311 19.99 -7.95 11.02
CA ALA A 311 21.30 -8.32 10.49
C ALA A 311 21.37 -9.82 10.16
N ARG A 312 20.77 -10.68 10.99
CA ARG A 312 20.78 -12.13 10.81
C ARG A 312 19.79 -12.65 9.75
N LEU A 313 18.66 -11.97 9.59
CA LEU A 313 17.58 -12.37 8.67
C LEU A 313 17.76 -11.85 7.24
N ARG A 314 18.60 -10.83 7.05
CA ARG A 314 18.98 -10.32 5.73
C ARG A 314 19.43 -11.45 4.80
N GLY A 315 18.76 -11.58 3.65
CA GLY A 315 19.13 -12.51 2.58
C GLY A 315 18.68 -13.96 2.80
N ARG A 316 17.86 -14.25 3.82
CA ARG A 316 17.16 -15.53 3.95
C ARG A 316 15.88 -15.51 3.14
N GLY A 317 15.78 -16.38 2.14
CA GLY A 317 14.56 -16.62 1.37
C GLY A 317 14.85 -17.56 0.21
N ASP A 318 13.86 -18.38 -0.15
CA ASP A 318 13.98 -19.31 -1.26
C ASP A 318 13.98 -18.58 -2.61
N ALA A 319 15.10 -18.70 -3.34
CA ALA A 319 15.30 -18.09 -4.65
C ALA A 319 14.22 -18.49 -5.66
N ASP A 320 13.70 -19.73 -5.57
CA ASP A 320 12.66 -20.22 -6.45
C ASP A 320 11.31 -19.57 -6.12
N ALA A 321 11.00 -19.39 -4.84
CA ALA A 321 9.80 -18.69 -4.39
C ALA A 321 9.80 -17.21 -4.82
N PHE A 322 10.96 -16.53 -4.75
CA PHE A 322 11.13 -15.17 -5.28
C PHE A 322 10.86 -15.08 -6.79
N ALA A 323 11.36 -16.03 -7.57
CA ALA A 323 11.18 -16.05 -9.02
C ALA A 323 9.70 -16.22 -9.42
N GLN A 324 8.96 -17.05 -8.67
CA GLN A 324 7.52 -17.25 -8.87
C GLN A 324 6.72 -15.97 -8.62
N VAL A 325 6.95 -15.30 -7.48
CA VAL A 325 6.26 -14.04 -7.16
C VAL A 325 6.68 -12.91 -8.10
N GLY A 326 7.95 -12.85 -8.50
CA GLY A 326 8.42 -11.88 -9.50
C GLY A 326 7.67 -12.03 -10.84
N THR A 327 7.46 -13.27 -11.30
CA THR A 327 6.68 -13.55 -12.52
C THR A 327 5.21 -13.11 -12.37
N LEU A 328 4.62 -13.37 -11.19
CA LEU A 328 3.26 -12.92 -10.87
C LEU A 328 3.17 -11.39 -10.90
N ILE A 329 4.09 -10.69 -10.26
CA ILE A 329 4.12 -9.22 -10.22
C ILE A 329 4.27 -8.65 -11.63
N ALA A 330 5.19 -9.17 -12.44
CA ALA A 330 5.39 -8.71 -13.81
C ALA A 330 4.09 -8.79 -14.65
N ALA A 331 3.39 -9.93 -14.57
CA ALA A 331 2.10 -10.11 -15.25
C ALA A 331 1.02 -9.13 -14.76
N GLU A 332 1.00 -8.84 -13.46
CA GLU A 332 0.04 -7.91 -12.85
C GLU A 332 0.32 -6.44 -13.19
N VAL A 333 1.60 -6.06 -13.30
CA VAL A 333 2.01 -4.74 -13.81
C VAL A 333 1.54 -4.57 -15.25
N GLU A 334 1.77 -5.56 -16.12
CA GLU A 334 1.29 -5.52 -17.51
C GLU A 334 -0.23 -5.39 -17.59
N HIS A 335 -0.95 -6.17 -16.78
CA HIS A 335 -2.41 -6.12 -16.72
C HIS A 335 -2.92 -4.75 -16.23
N TYR A 336 -2.29 -4.18 -15.20
CA TYR A 336 -2.63 -2.84 -14.70
C TYR A 336 -2.49 -1.78 -15.79
N PHE A 337 -1.37 -1.74 -16.51
CA PHE A 337 -1.17 -0.77 -17.59
C PHE A 337 -2.08 -1.02 -18.79
N ALA A 338 -2.41 -2.27 -19.12
CA ALA A 338 -3.40 -2.58 -20.15
C ALA A 338 -4.79 -2.05 -19.79
N ALA A 339 -5.20 -2.21 -18.52
CA ALA A 339 -6.44 -1.66 -18.01
C ALA A 339 -6.44 -0.13 -18.05
N GLN A 340 -5.34 0.52 -17.64
CA GLN A 340 -5.19 1.98 -17.66
C GLN A 340 -5.28 2.54 -19.10
N ARG A 341 -4.59 1.91 -20.07
CA ARG A 341 -4.69 2.29 -21.48
C ARG A 341 -6.13 2.16 -22.00
N SER A 342 -6.82 1.06 -21.68
CA SER A 342 -8.23 0.88 -22.05
C SER A 342 -9.14 1.95 -21.44
N ALA A 343 -8.91 2.32 -20.17
CA ALA A 343 -9.67 3.36 -19.49
C ALA A 343 -9.46 4.74 -20.12
N SER A 344 -8.23 5.07 -20.55
CA SER A 344 -7.88 6.37 -21.16
C SER A 344 -8.65 6.71 -22.44
N VAL A 345 -9.21 5.69 -23.12
CA VAL A 345 -9.94 5.87 -24.38
C VAL A 345 -11.45 6.01 -24.18
N THR A 346 -11.95 5.72 -22.97
CA THR A 346 -13.38 5.85 -22.64
C THR A 346 -13.93 7.26 -22.83
N PRO A 347 -13.23 8.36 -22.44
CA PRO A 347 -13.68 9.72 -22.72
C PRO A 347 -13.85 10.00 -24.21
N THR A 348 -12.89 9.58 -25.04
CA THR A 348 -12.94 9.76 -26.50
C THR A 348 -14.14 9.05 -27.12
N VAL A 349 -14.40 7.81 -26.71
CA VAL A 349 -15.58 7.04 -27.15
C VAL A 349 -16.87 7.74 -26.75
N THR A 350 -16.90 8.30 -25.54
CA THR A 350 -18.08 9.00 -25.01
C THR A 350 -18.34 10.29 -25.79
N ALA A 351 -17.29 11.07 -26.08
CA ALA A 351 -17.36 12.28 -26.90
C ALA A 351 -17.88 11.97 -28.33
N LEU A 352 -17.34 10.92 -28.96
CA LEU A 352 -17.78 10.48 -30.30
C LEU A 352 -19.27 10.13 -30.32
N ARG A 353 -19.75 9.37 -29.33
CA ARG A 353 -21.18 9.00 -29.24
C ARG A 353 -22.07 10.21 -29.01
N ARG A 354 -21.63 11.17 -28.19
CA ARG A 354 -22.36 12.43 -27.96
C ARG A 354 -22.48 13.23 -29.25
N GLN A 355 -21.38 13.46 -29.97
CA GLN A 355 -21.39 14.18 -31.24
C GLN A 355 -22.30 13.52 -32.28
N ALA A 356 -22.30 12.19 -32.36
CA ALA A 356 -23.20 11.48 -33.26
C ALA A 356 -24.68 11.63 -32.87
N ALA A 357 -25.00 11.62 -31.58
CA ALA A 357 -26.35 11.90 -31.10
C ALA A 357 -26.79 13.33 -31.45
N GLU A 358 -25.91 14.32 -31.29
CA GLU A 358 -26.16 15.71 -31.67
C GLU A 358 -26.47 15.85 -33.17
N VAL A 359 -25.72 15.14 -34.02
CA VAL A 359 -26.00 15.10 -35.48
C VAL A 359 -27.36 14.47 -35.77
N VAL A 360 -27.69 13.35 -35.11
CA VAL A 360 -29.00 12.70 -35.28
C VAL A 360 -30.13 13.63 -34.87
N ASP A 361 -30.04 14.26 -33.71
CA ASP A 361 -31.09 15.15 -33.21
C ASP A 361 -31.24 16.39 -34.10
N ALA A 362 -30.15 16.94 -34.64
CA ALA A 362 -30.20 18.04 -35.61
C ALA A 362 -30.90 17.64 -36.93
N GLU A 363 -30.65 16.44 -37.44
CA GLU A 363 -31.31 15.94 -38.66
C GLU A 363 -32.79 15.61 -38.44
N LEU A 364 -33.14 15.07 -37.26
CA LEU A 364 -34.54 14.85 -36.90
C LEU A 364 -35.30 16.18 -36.74
N LEU A 365 -34.67 17.22 -36.18
CA LEU A 365 -35.28 18.55 -36.11
C LEU A 365 -35.46 19.17 -37.51
N ARG A 366 -34.50 18.97 -38.43
CA ARG A 366 -34.64 19.38 -39.83
C ARG A 366 -35.80 18.67 -40.51
N LEU A 367 -35.96 17.37 -40.29
CA LEU A 367 -37.11 16.61 -40.78
C LEU A 367 -38.42 17.19 -40.23
N ASP A 368 -38.48 17.49 -38.94
CA ASP A 368 -39.65 18.08 -38.30
C ASP A 368 -40.06 19.40 -38.94
N SER A 369 -39.08 20.24 -39.29
CA SER A 369 -39.32 21.52 -39.97
C SER A 369 -39.79 21.37 -41.43
N ARG A 370 -39.33 20.34 -42.15
CA ARG A 370 -39.64 20.13 -43.57
C ARG A 370 -40.93 19.35 -43.80
N LEU A 371 -41.32 18.49 -42.85
CA LEU A 371 -42.50 17.64 -42.91
C LEU A 371 -43.32 17.81 -41.63
N PRO A 372 -43.97 18.98 -41.43
CA PRO A 372 -44.76 19.25 -40.22
C PRO A 372 -45.97 18.31 -40.12
N ASP A 373 -46.59 17.95 -41.24
CA ASP A 373 -47.80 17.13 -41.30
C ASP A 373 -47.53 15.61 -41.19
N LEU A 374 -46.29 15.19 -40.95
CA LEU A 374 -45.95 13.77 -40.82
C LEU A 374 -46.63 13.18 -39.57
N ALA A 375 -47.36 12.07 -39.76
CA ALA A 375 -48.04 11.36 -38.69
C ALA A 375 -47.08 11.02 -37.53
N PRO A 376 -47.47 11.24 -36.26
CA PRO A 376 -46.61 11.03 -35.09
C PRO A 376 -46.00 9.62 -35.00
N GLU A 377 -46.75 8.59 -35.41
CA GLU A 377 -46.31 7.20 -35.38
C GLU A 377 -45.18 6.93 -36.37
N VAL A 378 -45.31 7.50 -37.59
CA VAL A 378 -44.28 7.41 -38.64
C VAL A 378 -43.04 8.20 -38.24
N ARG A 379 -43.21 9.37 -37.62
CA ARG A 379 -42.12 10.19 -37.08
C ARG A 379 -41.32 9.44 -36.02
N ALA A 380 -42.00 8.78 -35.09
CA ALA A 380 -41.36 7.97 -34.05
C ALA A 380 -40.60 6.76 -34.65
N GLU A 381 -41.16 6.09 -35.66
CA GLU A 381 -40.49 4.98 -36.35
C GLU A 381 -39.22 5.45 -37.08
N LEU A 382 -39.28 6.60 -37.76
CA LEU A 382 -38.14 7.16 -38.46
C LEU A 382 -37.02 7.56 -37.48
N SER A 383 -37.36 8.22 -36.37
CA SER A 383 -36.41 8.55 -35.31
C SER A 383 -35.74 7.31 -34.74
N ARG A 384 -36.51 6.26 -34.42
CA ARG A 384 -35.98 4.98 -33.96
C ARG A 384 -35.09 4.30 -35.00
N THR A 385 -35.41 4.44 -36.28
CA THR A 385 -34.61 3.87 -37.38
C THR A 385 -33.27 4.59 -37.51
N VAL A 386 -33.27 5.92 -37.54
CA VAL A 386 -32.04 6.74 -37.66
C VAL A 386 -31.10 6.48 -36.48
N ARG A 387 -31.62 6.52 -35.25
CA ARG A 387 -30.83 6.21 -34.03
C ARG A 387 -30.23 4.81 -34.10
N ARG A 388 -31.02 3.80 -34.49
CA ARG A 388 -30.55 2.41 -34.63
C ARG A 388 -29.47 2.25 -35.71
N VAL A 389 -29.54 3.00 -36.81
CA VAL A 389 -28.49 2.99 -37.85
C VAL A 389 -27.19 3.55 -37.28
N VAL A 390 -27.25 4.71 -36.63
CA VAL A 390 -26.06 5.34 -36.02
C VAL A 390 -25.46 4.47 -34.92
N ASP A 391 -26.28 3.89 -34.04
CA ASP A 391 -25.82 2.96 -33.01
C ASP A 391 -25.10 1.75 -33.61
N LYS A 392 -25.63 1.18 -34.71
CA LYS A 392 -24.99 0.07 -35.43
C LYS A 392 -23.67 0.48 -36.07
N LEU A 393 -23.59 1.67 -36.67
CA LEU A 393 -22.37 2.19 -37.29
C LEU A 393 -21.27 2.45 -36.25
N LEU A 394 -21.63 2.93 -35.06
CA LEU A 394 -20.67 3.26 -34.00
C LEU A 394 -20.30 2.07 -33.10
N HIS A 395 -21.11 1.02 -33.06
CA HIS A 395 -20.87 -0.14 -32.21
C HIS A 395 -19.51 -0.80 -32.51
N THR A 396 -19.27 -1.21 -33.76
CA THR A 396 -18.03 -1.91 -34.15
C THR A 396 -16.78 -1.04 -33.95
N PRO A 397 -16.72 0.23 -34.39
CA PRO A 397 -15.59 1.12 -34.10
C PRO A 397 -15.36 1.29 -32.59
N THR A 398 -16.42 1.51 -31.79
CA THR A 398 -16.30 1.66 -30.33
C THR A 398 -15.65 0.41 -29.68
N VAL A 399 -16.07 -0.78 -30.09
CA VAL A 399 -15.53 -2.04 -29.56
C VAL A 399 -14.08 -2.23 -29.99
N ARG A 400 -13.75 -1.98 -31.26
CA ARG A 400 -12.39 -2.11 -31.79
C ARG A 400 -11.42 -1.15 -31.10
N VAL A 401 -11.86 0.07 -30.82
CA VAL A 401 -11.07 1.08 -30.10
C VAL A 401 -10.68 0.59 -28.71
N LYS A 402 -11.62 0.03 -27.95
CA LYS A 402 -11.34 -0.53 -26.62
C LYS A 402 -10.40 -1.75 -26.68
N GLN A 403 -10.56 -2.60 -27.68
CA GLN A 403 -9.69 -3.78 -27.90
C GLN A 403 -8.26 -3.37 -28.26
N LEU A 404 -8.11 -2.40 -29.17
CA LEU A 404 -6.81 -1.90 -29.61
C LEU A 404 -6.09 -1.15 -28.48
N ALA A 405 -6.83 -0.41 -27.65
CA ALA A 405 -6.29 0.28 -26.48
C ALA A 405 -5.70 -0.67 -25.41
N ALA A 406 -6.24 -1.88 -25.28
CA ALA A 406 -5.71 -2.89 -24.36
C ALA A 406 -4.35 -3.47 -24.82
N GLY A 407 -4.09 -3.48 -26.13
CA GLY A 407 -2.84 -3.99 -26.72
C GLY A 407 -1.67 -2.98 -26.67
N ALA A 408 -0.45 -3.47 -26.88
CA ALA A 408 0.79 -2.67 -26.83
C ALA A 408 0.91 -1.57 -27.90
N GLN A 409 0.06 -1.59 -28.94
CA GLN A 409 0.05 -0.65 -30.08
C GLN A 409 -1.08 0.40 -29.97
N GLY A 410 -1.78 0.48 -28.84
CA GLY A 410 -3.08 1.16 -28.71
C GLY A 410 -3.07 2.69 -28.66
N VAL A 411 -1.92 3.34 -28.50
CA VAL A 411 -1.83 4.79 -28.23
C VAL A 411 -2.21 5.63 -29.48
N GLY A 412 -1.90 5.16 -30.69
CA GLY A 412 -2.14 5.96 -31.91
C GLY A 412 -3.61 6.03 -32.38
N TYR A 413 -4.47 5.08 -31.99
CA TYR A 413 -5.83 5.01 -32.56
C TYR A 413 -6.85 5.93 -31.84
N ALA A 414 -6.65 6.18 -30.54
CA ALA A 414 -7.48 7.14 -29.80
C ALA A 414 -7.20 8.58 -30.24
N ASP A 415 -5.93 8.91 -30.47
CA ASP A 415 -5.50 10.20 -31.03
C ASP A 415 -6.00 10.37 -32.46
N ALA A 416 -5.91 9.34 -33.29
CA ALA A 416 -6.50 9.34 -34.63
C ALA A 416 -8.01 9.60 -34.60
N LEU A 417 -8.76 9.05 -33.63
CA LEU A 417 -10.19 9.36 -33.50
C LEU A 417 -10.47 10.80 -33.04
N ARG A 418 -9.64 11.34 -32.14
CA ARG A 418 -9.76 12.75 -31.73
C ARG A 418 -9.55 13.67 -32.91
N GLU A 419 -8.54 13.39 -33.73
CA GLU A 419 -8.23 14.16 -34.94
C GLU A 419 -9.29 14.00 -36.04
N LEU A 420 -9.66 12.75 -36.37
CA LEU A 420 -10.62 12.46 -37.45
C LEU A 420 -12.02 13.02 -37.20
N PHE A 421 -12.44 13.10 -35.94
CA PHE A 421 -13.78 13.58 -35.56
C PHE A 421 -13.76 14.96 -34.89
N ASN A 422 -12.58 15.59 -34.78
CA ASN A 422 -12.36 16.88 -34.11
C ASN A 422 -12.98 16.93 -32.70
N LEU A 423 -12.70 15.90 -31.90
CA LEU A 423 -13.33 15.70 -30.57
C LEU A 423 -12.75 16.65 -29.50
N ASP A 424 -11.63 17.31 -29.77
CA ASP A 424 -10.89 18.16 -28.82
C ASP A 424 -11.60 19.47 -28.48
N GLN A 425 -12.52 19.96 -29.33
CA GLN A 425 -13.25 21.20 -29.07
C GLN A 425 -14.41 21.04 -28.06
N GLN A 426 -14.79 19.80 -27.73
CA GLN A 426 -15.91 19.52 -26.83
C GLN A 426 -15.59 18.62 -25.63
N LEU A 427 -14.31 18.40 -25.31
CA LEU A 427 -13.93 17.91 -24.00
C LEU A 427 -13.84 19.13 -23.07
N PRO A 428 -14.87 19.44 -22.25
CA PRO A 428 -14.59 20.29 -21.11
C PRO A 428 -13.53 19.56 -20.28
N ASN A 429 -12.41 20.23 -20.00
CA ASN A 429 -11.48 19.90 -18.92
C ASN A 429 -12.23 20.01 -17.58
N ALA A 430 -13.18 19.13 -17.36
CA ALA A 430 -14.06 19.10 -16.20
C ALA A 430 -14.56 17.68 -15.97
N VAL A 431 -13.65 16.78 -15.58
CA VAL A 431 -13.98 15.66 -14.68
C VAL A 431 -12.86 15.51 -13.64
N SER A 432 -12.51 16.61 -12.98
CA SER A 432 -11.82 16.60 -11.66
C SER A 432 -12.48 17.52 -10.62
N ALA A 433 -13.56 18.23 -10.96
CA ALA A 433 -14.30 19.03 -9.99
C ALA A 433 -15.78 19.09 -10.37
N ALA A 434 -16.62 18.35 -9.64
CA ALA A 434 -18.04 18.62 -9.35
C ALA A 434 -18.83 17.32 -9.09
N LYS A 435 -18.61 16.73 -7.92
CA LYS A 435 -19.66 16.09 -7.10
C LYS A 435 -19.33 16.22 -5.61
N THR A 436 -19.18 17.46 -5.15
CA THR A 436 -19.36 17.83 -3.74
C THR A 436 -20.52 18.79 -3.68
N GLY A 437 -21.70 18.25 -3.45
CA GLY A 437 -22.92 19.01 -3.36
C GLY A 437 -24.10 18.07 -3.32
N LEU A 438 -24.38 17.53 -2.14
CA LEU A 438 -25.71 17.14 -1.66
C LEU A 438 -25.56 16.76 -0.18
N GLY A 439 -26.00 17.68 0.70
CA GLY A 439 -25.96 17.50 2.15
C GLY A 439 -26.51 18.66 2.99
N GLU A 440 -27.25 19.63 2.42
CA GLU A 440 -28.07 20.55 3.22
C GLU A 440 -29.54 20.12 3.12
N GLY A 441 -29.93 19.24 4.03
CA GLY A 441 -31.31 18.89 4.32
C GLY A 441 -31.86 19.76 5.44
N ALA A 442 -32.78 20.63 5.07
CA ALA A 442 -33.58 21.50 5.92
C ALA A 442 -34.14 20.79 7.19
N ARG A 443 -33.98 21.44 8.35
CA ARG A 443 -34.90 21.31 9.48
C ARG A 443 -35.64 22.62 9.67
N ALA A 444 -36.88 22.65 9.17
CA ALA A 444 -37.84 23.70 9.48
C ALA A 444 -38.51 23.44 10.84
N GLY A 445 -38.55 24.50 11.66
CA GLY A 445 -39.74 24.88 12.43
C GLY A 445 -39.97 24.21 13.78
N ARG A 446 -39.59 24.90 14.85
CA ARG A 446 -40.47 25.16 16.01
C ARG A 446 -40.16 26.53 16.61
N ASP A 447 -41.01 27.50 16.28
CA ASP A 447 -41.20 28.73 17.05
C ASP A 447 -42.14 28.45 18.22
N GLY A 448 -41.91 29.13 19.35
CA GLY A 448 -42.95 29.37 20.34
C GLY A 448 -42.50 29.56 21.80
N ALA A 449 -42.59 30.83 22.23
CA ALA A 449 -42.95 31.32 23.58
C ALA A 449 -41.83 31.72 24.58
N ASP A 450 -41.45 33.00 24.50
CA ASP A 450 -41.81 34.07 25.46
C ASP A 450 -41.74 33.77 26.98
N ARG A 451 -40.80 34.41 27.71
CA ARG A 451 -41.10 35.42 28.76
C ARG A 451 -39.90 35.83 29.65
N ARG A 452 -39.77 37.17 29.78
CA ARG A 452 -39.43 37.98 30.98
C ARG A 452 -37.98 37.99 31.53
N GLY A 453 -37.28 39.09 31.25
CA GLY A 453 -37.08 40.21 32.18
C GLY A 453 -36.01 40.09 33.27
N HIS A 454 -34.99 40.95 33.23
CA HIS A 454 -34.71 41.95 34.28
C HIS A 454 -33.61 42.93 33.84
N ALA A 455 -33.77 44.18 34.26
CA ALA A 455 -32.96 45.35 33.96
C ALA A 455 -31.82 45.56 34.98
N GLU A 456 -30.83 46.40 34.60
CA GLU A 456 -30.23 47.54 35.35
C GLU A 456 -28.76 47.75 34.96
N PHE A 457 -28.46 48.85 34.23
CA PHE A 457 -27.84 50.11 34.70
C PHE A 457 -26.33 50.03 35.03
N ALA A 458 -25.49 50.64 34.20
CA ALA A 458 -24.63 51.77 34.58
C ALA A 458 -23.92 52.37 33.34
N ASP A 459 -23.78 53.69 33.42
CA ASP A 459 -23.49 54.70 32.40
C ASP A 459 -22.04 55.23 32.54
N SER A 460 -21.65 56.11 31.61
CA SER A 460 -20.51 57.06 31.55
C SER A 460 -19.24 56.55 30.83
N SER A 461 -19.03 56.93 29.55
CA SER A 461 -18.53 58.23 29.01
C SER A 461 -16.98 58.25 28.98
N ASP A 462 -16.23 58.89 28.08
CA ASP A 462 -16.43 59.66 26.85
C ASP A 462 -15.04 59.81 26.19
N GLY A 463 -14.98 60.28 24.94
CA GLY A 463 -13.87 61.14 24.50
C GLY A 463 -12.76 60.53 23.63
N GLY A 464 -12.81 60.84 22.33
CA GLY A 464 -11.84 60.42 21.30
C GLY A 464 -10.57 61.27 21.19
N GLY A 465 -9.86 61.10 20.07
CA GLY A 465 -8.75 61.96 19.69
C GLY A 465 -7.78 61.32 18.70
N ALA A 466 -7.93 61.64 17.42
CA ALA A 466 -6.96 61.37 16.37
C ALA A 466 -5.67 62.19 16.53
N ALA A 467 -4.52 61.63 16.13
CA ALA A 467 -3.58 62.24 15.16
C ALA A 467 -2.23 61.51 15.13
N ASN A 468 -1.77 61.26 13.91
CA ASN A 468 -0.44 60.85 13.48
C ASN A 468 0.59 61.99 13.75
N PRO A 469 1.92 61.75 13.77
CA PRO A 469 2.66 61.92 12.50
C PRO A 469 3.97 61.12 12.31
N SER A 470 4.28 60.94 11.01
CA SER A 470 5.57 61.21 10.30
C SER A 470 6.75 60.20 10.28
N GLY A 471 7.23 59.97 9.05
CA GLY A 471 8.66 59.72 8.74
C GLY A 471 8.96 58.83 7.51
N ARG A 472 8.92 59.37 6.28
CA ARG A 472 10.01 59.51 5.25
C ARG A 472 10.64 58.20 4.69
N THR A 473 11.02 57.99 3.43
CA THR A 473 11.16 58.75 2.16
C THR A 473 11.56 57.76 1.03
N ALA A 474 10.96 57.94 -0.14
CA ALA A 474 11.46 57.85 -1.53
C ALA A 474 12.57 56.83 -1.97
N ALA A 475 12.27 56.09 -3.06
CA ALA A 475 13.21 55.34 -3.90
C ALA A 475 13.09 55.78 -5.38
N PRO A 476 14.17 55.86 -6.18
CA PRO A 476 14.10 55.99 -7.63
C PRO A 476 14.56 54.71 -8.37
N ALA A 477 14.13 54.61 -9.63
CA ALA A 477 14.39 53.55 -10.60
C ALA A 477 15.76 53.67 -11.30
N MET A 478 16.32 52.55 -11.78
CA MET A 478 17.25 52.51 -12.92
C MET A 478 17.41 51.09 -13.51
N VAL A 479 17.63 51.01 -14.83
CA VAL A 479 17.92 49.85 -15.71
C VAL A 479 19.12 50.27 -16.60
N PRO A 480 19.87 49.38 -17.30
CA PRO A 480 20.82 48.31 -16.92
C PRO A 480 22.29 48.72 -17.27
N PRO A 481 23.29 47.79 -17.30
CA PRO A 481 23.88 47.43 -18.61
C PRO A 481 24.43 45.98 -18.76
N GLU A 482 24.86 45.66 -19.99
CA GLU A 482 25.32 44.39 -20.56
C GLU A 482 26.74 43.88 -20.16
N ALA A 483 26.86 42.54 -20.23
CA ALA A 483 27.96 41.68 -20.71
C ALA A 483 29.38 41.68 -20.08
N ALA A 484 29.81 40.50 -19.58
CA ALA A 484 31.04 39.80 -19.99
C ALA A 484 31.17 38.37 -19.41
N SER A 485 31.23 37.38 -20.31
CA SER A 485 32.06 36.16 -20.38
C SER A 485 32.73 35.56 -19.12
N GLY A 486 32.51 34.24 -18.93
CA GLY A 486 33.60 33.29 -18.66
C GLY A 486 33.56 32.49 -17.36
N ALA A 487 33.02 31.26 -17.40
CA ALA A 487 33.55 30.08 -16.68
C ALA A 487 32.70 28.82 -16.98
N GLN A 488 33.34 27.77 -17.51
CA GLN A 488 32.79 26.41 -17.58
C GLN A 488 32.70 25.77 -16.18
N PRO A 489 31.76 24.85 -15.92
CA PRO A 489 31.95 23.77 -14.95
C PRO A 489 32.29 22.43 -15.64
N PRO A 490 32.94 21.50 -14.93
CA PRO A 490 33.60 20.33 -15.51
C PRO A 490 32.66 19.15 -15.80
N THR A 491 33.12 18.31 -16.72
CA THR A 491 32.54 17.03 -17.16
C THR A 491 33.01 15.87 -16.27
N THR A 492 32.19 14.81 -16.22
CA THR A 492 32.46 13.38 -15.84
C THR A 492 32.52 13.07 -14.34
N ALA A 493 31.99 11.96 -13.78
CA ALA A 493 31.40 10.68 -14.23
C ALA A 493 30.51 10.15 -13.06
N VAL A 494 29.60 9.17 -13.11
CA VAL A 494 29.62 7.80 -13.68
C VAL A 494 28.16 7.30 -13.82
N LEU A 495 27.80 6.83 -15.01
CA LEU A 495 26.64 5.97 -15.27
C LEU A 495 27.13 4.51 -15.24
N THR A 496 26.47 3.65 -14.48
CA THR A 496 26.68 2.20 -14.56
C THR A 496 25.47 1.58 -15.26
N GLU A 497 25.58 1.40 -16.58
CA GLU A 497 24.69 0.52 -17.35
C GLU A 497 25.22 -0.91 -17.26
N VAL A 498 24.36 -1.85 -16.85
CA VAL A 498 24.59 -3.29 -17.02
C VAL A 498 23.77 -3.75 -18.21
N THR A 499 24.39 -3.80 -19.38
CA THR A 499 23.92 -4.56 -20.55
C THR A 499 24.80 -5.79 -20.73
N ASN A 500 24.21 -6.98 -20.74
CA ASN A 500 24.81 -8.15 -21.38
C ASN A 500 23.73 -9.10 -21.90
N ALA A 501 23.54 -9.10 -23.22
CA ALA A 501 22.94 -10.19 -23.99
C ALA A 501 23.88 -10.47 -25.17
N PRO A 502 24.31 -11.72 -25.42
CA PRO A 502 25.20 -12.01 -26.54
C PRO A 502 24.43 -12.25 -27.84
N THR A 503 24.89 -11.59 -28.89
CA THR A 503 24.49 -11.80 -30.29
C THR A 503 25.34 -12.92 -30.89
N SER A 504 24.75 -13.86 -31.63
CA SER A 504 25.49 -14.65 -32.63
C SER A 504 24.79 -14.61 -33.99
N THR A 505 25.51 -14.05 -34.95
CA THR A 505 25.20 -13.82 -36.35
C THR A 505 24.96 -15.11 -37.14
N VAL A 506 23.90 -15.10 -37.95
CA VAL A 506 23.62 -16.11 -38.99
C VAL A 506 24.40 -15.76 -40.25
N ALA A 507 25.18 -16.71 -40.77
CA ALA A 507 25.68 -16.73 -42.14
C ALA A 507 25.57 -18.16 -42.69
N ALA A 508 24.82 -18.32 -43.79
CA ALA A 508 24.80 -19.53 -44.61
C ALA A 508 26.04 -19.58 -45.52
N PRO A 509 26.47 -20.77 -45.98
CA PRO A 509 26.17 -21.10 -47.37
C PRO A 509 25.87 -22.59 -47.70
N MET A 510 25.30 -22.71 -48.90
CA MET A 510 25.02 -23.84 -49.80
C MET A 510 25.94 -25.09 -49.84
N GLN A 511 25.26 -26.20 -50.18
CA GLN A 511 25.59 -27.32 -51.11
C GLN A 511 25.95 -28.74 -50.57
N ALA A 512 25.00 -29.65 -50.82
CA ALA A 512 25.11 -30.89 -51.60
C ALA A 512 25.37 -32.27 -50.92
N ALA A 513 24.41 -33.17 -51.22
CA ALA A 513 24.52 -34.61 -51.55
C ALA A 513 24.60 -35.68 -50.45
N GLY A 514 23.82 -36.77 -50.67
CA GLY A 514 23.95 -38.11 -50.06
C GLY A 514 22.75 -38.50 -49.20
N GLU A 515 21.67 -39.06 -49.74
CA GLU A 515 21.41 -40.52 -49.90
C GLU A 515 21.11 -41.28 -48.60
N THR A 516 19.90 -41.87 -48.54
CA THR A 516 19.51 -43.25 -48.11
C THR A 516 20.19 -43.85 -46.86
N THR A 517 19.56 -44.57 -45.92
CA THR A 517 18.57 -45.66 -46.02
C THR A 517 18.24 -46.12 -44.59
N GLU A 518 17.04 -46.71 -44.42
CA GLU A 518 16.74 -47.90 -43.58
C GLU A 518 17.39 -48.13 -42.18
N THR A 519 16.50 -48.17 -41.18
CA THR A 519 16.44 -49.06 -39.99
C THR A 519 16.80 -50.54 -40.24
N PRO A 520 16.75 -51.47 -39.26
CA PRO A 520 17.05 -51.48 -37.81
C PRO A 520 17.87 -52.76 -37.40
N GLU A 521 18.15 -52.99 -36.10
CA GLU A 521 18.24 -54.31 -35.39
C GLU A 521 18.97 -54.09 -34.03
N ALA A 522 18.41 -54.37 -32.85
CA ALA A 522 17.94 -55.63 -32.24
C ALA A 522 19.01 -56.30 -31.34
N SER A 523 18.67 -56.50 -30.05
CA SER A 523 19.04 -57.63 -29.16
C SER A 523 18.81 -57.19 -27.70
N ALA A 524 17.77 -57.60 -26.95
CA ALA A 524 17.28 -58.92 -26.52
C ALA A 524 17.88 -59.40 -25.18
N ALA A 525 17.01 -59.55 -24.16
CA ALA A 525 17.00 -60.54 -23.06
C ALA A 525 15.87 -60.13 -22.09
N ASP A 526 14.64 -60.68 -22.19
CA ASP A 526 14.16 -61.96 -21.64
C ASP A 526 13.98 -61.96 -20.11
N GLU A 527 12.73 -62.09 -19.65
CA GLU A 527 12.24 -63.27 -18.91
C GLU A 527 11.08 -62.98 -17.91
N ARG A 528 9.84 -63.15 -18.43
CA ARG A 528 8.75 -64.03 -17.95
C ARG A 528 8.10 -63.93 -16.54
N ARG A 529 6.75 -64.05 -16.65
CA ARG A 529 5.71 -64.70 -15.79
C ARG A 529 5.13 -63.83 -14.66
N ARG A 530 3.81 -63.79 -14.41
CA ARG A 530 2.64 -64.55 -14.92
C ARG A 530 1.36 -63.82 -14.45
N ARG A 531 0.38 -63.74 -15.35
CA ARG A 531 -1.08 -64.05 -15.22
C ARG A 531 -1.79 -63.69 -13.90
N GLY A 532 -2.97 -63.08 -13.88
CA GLY A 532 -3.95 -62.82 -14.94
C GLY A 532 -5.37 -62.85 -14.35
N GLU A 533 -6.30 -62.20 -15.09
CA GLU A 533 -7.75 -62.50 -15.19
C GLU A 533 -8.60 -62.34 -13.92
N GLY A 534 -9.83 -61.80 -13.91
CA GLY A 534 -10.86 -61.30 -14.82
C GLY A 534 -11.96 -60.73 -13.90
N GLY A 535 -12.95 -59.92 -14.25
CA GLY A 535 -13.74 -59.78 -15.46
C GLY A 535 -15.22 -59.82 -15.04
N SER A 536 -15.96 -58.74 -15.34
CA SER A 536 -17.44 -58.67 -15.49
C SER A 536 -18.31 -58.87 -14.23
N ALA A 537 -19.55 -58.39 -14.11
CA ALA A 537 -20.38 -57.34 -14.71
C ALA A 537 -21.72 -57.34 -13.93
N GLU A 538 -22.51 -56.27 -14.11
CA GLU A 538 -23.99 -56.21 -14.01
C GLU A 538 -24.76 -56.03 -12.67
N ARG A 539 -25.50 -54.90 -12.68
CA ARG A 539 -26.93 -54.66 -12.35
C ARG A 539 -27.40 -54.51 -10.89
N SER A 540 -27.85 -53.26 -10.64
CA SER A 540 -28.94 -52.65 -9.84
C SER A 540 -30.11 -53.54 -9.33
N PRO A 541 -31.12 -52.98 -8.61
CA PRO A 541 -31.17 -52.09 -7.43
C PRO A 541 -32.18 -52.59 -6.33
N GLN A 542 -32.46 -51.75 -5.32
CA GLN A 542 -33.54 -51.82 -4.29
C GLN A 542 -33.21 -52.54 -2.97
N GLU A 543 -33.22 -51.79 -1.84
CA GLU A 543 -34.29 -51.83 -0.81
C GLU A 543 -33.87 -51.00 0.43
N ARG A 544 -34.78 -50.16 0.93
CA ARG A 544 -34.81 -49.67 2.33
C ARG A 544 -35.62 -50.70 3.16
N PRO A 545 -35.43 -50.84 4.49
CA PRO A 545 -36.12 -49.99 5.49
C PRO A 545 -35.19 -49.53 6.65
N ASP A 546 -35.34 -48.29 7.14
CA ASP A 546 -36.04 -47.90 8.39
C ASP A 546 -35.56 -48.62 9.67
N LEU A 547 -34.99 -47.87 10.63
CA LEU A 547 -35.70 -47.45 11.86
C LEU A 547 -34.74 -46.89 12.94
N ASP A 548 -35.20 -45.75 13.48
CA ASP A 548 -35.24 -45.39 14.91
C ASP A 548 -34.09 -44.62 15.60
N GLY A 549 -34.53 -43.71 16.48
CA GLY A 549 -33.76 -43.24 17.64
C GLY A 549 -33.38 -41.76 17.65
N GLY A 550 -34.28 -40.90 18.14
CA GLY A 550 -34.04 -39.45 18.26
C GLY A 550 -33.36 -38.97 19.55
N GLN A 551 -33.45 -37.63 19.72
CA GLN A 551 -33.15 -36.79 20.90
C GLN A 551 -31.65 -36.58 21.16
N ARG A 552 -31.09 -35.36 21.25
CA ARG A 552 -31.60 -34.03 21.60
C ARG A 552 -30.77 -32.93 20.93
#